data_AF-C1IDG5-F1
#
_entry.id   AF-C1IDG5-F1
#
_cell.length_a   1.000
_cell.length_b   1.000
_cell.length_c   1.000
_cell.angle_alpha   90.00
_cell.angle_beta   90.00
_cell.angle_gamma   90.00
#
_symmetry.space_group_name_H-M   'P 1'
#
loop_
_entity.id
_entity.type
_entity.pdbx_description
1 polymer ?
#
loop_
_entity_poly.entity_id
_entity_poly.type
_entity_poly.pdbx_seq_one_letter_code
_entity_poly.pdbx_strand_id
1 'polypeptide(L)'
;TDVTVQLINYTKSGKKFWNLFHLQPMRDQKGEVQYFIGVQLDGSEHVEPLHNCIPEATAQENAKFVKETAVNVDEAVRELPDANTKPEDLWKNHSKVVHPKPHRRDSPSWKAIQQIRDSGEEIGLKHFKPIKPLGSGDTG
;
A
#
# COMPACT_ATOMS: atom_id res chain seq x y z
N THR A 1 -16.99 5.15 -0.44
CA THR A 1 -18.00 5.07 -1.49
C THR A 1 -17.33 4.52 -2.72
N ASP A 2 -17.83 3.42 -3.26
CA ASP A 2 -17.44 2.90 -4.57
C ASP A 2 -18.19 3.63 -5.68
N VAL A 3 -17.71 3.51 -6.91
CA VAL A 3 -18.37 4.08 -8.08
C VAL A 3 -18.19 3.18 -9.30
N THR A 4 -19.24 3.07 -10.12
CA THR A 4 -19.17 2.44 -11.45
C THR A 4 -19.56 3.47 -12.50
N VAL A 5 -18.73 3.65 -13.51
CA VAL A 5 -18.95 4.61 -14.59
C VAL A 5 -18.62 4.00 -15.95
N GLN A 6 -19.24 4.51 -16.99
CA GLN A 6 -18.84 4.24 -18.36
C GLN A 6 -18.00 5.41 -18.87
N LEU A 7 -16.84 5.12 -19.45
CA LEU A 7 -16.01 6.13 -20.10
C LEU A 7 -15.37 5.60 -21.36
N ILE A 8 -14.98 6.53 -22.23
CA ILE A 8 -14.22 6.22 -23.43
C ILE A 8 -12.73 6.23 -23.07
N ASN A 9 -12.05 5.12 -23.36
CA ASN A 9 -10.61 4.99 -23.24
C ASN A 9 -9.95 4.73 -24.60
N TYR A 10 -8.63 4.88 -24.63
CA TYR A 10 -7.81 4.66 -25.82
C TYR A 10 -6.65 3.71 -25.50
N THR A 11 -6.40 2.75 -26.37
CA THR A 11 -5.21 1.89 -26.26
C THR A 11 -3.94 2.68 -26.64
N LYS A 12 -2.76 2.10 -26.39
CA LYS A 12 -1.48 2.68 -26.84
C LYS A 12 -1.43 2.92 -28.36
N SER A 13 -2.14 2.12 -29.17
CA SER A 13 -2.26 2.31 -30.61
C SER A 13 -3.32 3.34 -31.03
N GLY A 14 -4.01 3.96 -30.08
CA GLY A 14 -5.08 4.93 -30.32
C GLY A 14 -6.45 4.32 -30.60
N LYS A 15 -6.64 3.00 -30.43
CA LYS A 15 -7.95 2.37 -30.61
C LYS A 15 -8.89 2.82 -29.49
N LYS A 16 -10.00 3.46 -29.87
CA LYS A 16 -11.09 3.83 -28.96
C LYS A 16 -11.81 2.56 -28.47
N PHE A 17 -12.10 2.49 -27.19
CA PHE A 17 -12.96 1.46 -26.60
C PHE A 17 -13.79 2.03 -25.44
N TRP A 18 -14.97 1.44 -25.22
CA TRP A 18 -15.83 1.78 -24.08
C TRP A 18 -15.45 0.93 -22.88
N ASN A 19 -15.10 1.58 -21.77
CA ASN A 19 -14.71 0.93 -20.54
C ASN A 19 -15.78 1.14 -19.48
N LEU A 20 -16.39 0.05 -19.01
CA LEU A 20 -17.14 0.05 -17.77
C LEU A 20 -16.15 -0.11 -16.61
N PHE A 21 -15.88 0.99 -15.93
CA PHE A 21 -14.88 1.07 -14.88
C PHE A 21 -15.54 1.10 -13.51
N HIS A 22 -15.13 0.19 -12.63
CA HIS A 22 -15.50 0.19 -11.24
C HIS A 22 -14.30 0.53 -10.36
N LEU A 23 -14.49 1.47 -9.43
CA LEU A 23 -13.47 1.93 -8.50
C LEU A 23 -13.96 1.77 -7.06
N GLN A 24 -13.23 1.02 -6.25
CA GLN A 24 -13.52 0.79 -4.84
C GLN A 24 -12.30 1.12 -3.97
N PRO A 25 -12.45 1.92 -2.89
CA PRO A 25 -11.38 2.11 -1.93
C PRO A 25 -11.23 0.88 -1.03
N MET A 26 -10.00 0.42 -0.87
CA MET A 26 -9.61 -0.58 0.13
C MET A 26 -9.11 0.16 1.37
N ARG A 27 -9.63 -0.20 2.54
CA ARG A 27 -9.33 0.48 3.81
C ARG A 27 -8.61 -0.44 4.79
N ASP A 28 -7.74 0.16 5.59
CA ASP A 28 -7.06 -0.53 6.68
C ASP A 28 -8.00 -0.77 7.89
N GLN A 29 -7.47 -1.35 8.96
CA GLN A 29 -8.21 -1.59 10.21
C GLN A 29 -8.63 -0.29 10.94
N LYS A 30 -8.01 0.84 10.63
CA LYS A 30 -8.34 2.16 11.19
C LYS A 30 -9.41 2.87 10.37
N GLY A 31 -9.77 2.32 9.21
CA GLY A 31 -10.71 2.91 8.26
C GLY A 31 -10.06 3.91 7.30
N GLU A 32 -8.74 4.05 7.29
CA GLU A 32 -8.00 4.90 6.34
C GLU A 32 -7.89 4.20 4.99
N VAL A 33 -7.93 4.96 3.89
CA VAL A 33 -7.77 4.38 2.55
C VAL A 33 -6.31 4.00 2.35
N GLN A 34 -6.07 2.75 1.99
CA GLN A 34 -4.73 2.18 1.77
C GLN A 34 -4.47 2.00 0.27
N TYR A 35 -5.47 1.47 -0.44
CA TYR A 35 -5.39 1.20 -1.88
C TYR A 35 -6.71 1.52 -2.58
N PHE A 36 -6.67 1.51 -3.91
CA PHE A 36 -7.85 1.53 -4.77
C PHE A 36 -7.85 0.31 -5.66
N ILE A 37 -9.00 -0.35 -5.75
CA ILE A 37 -9.25 -1.46 -6.65
C ILE A 37 -9.99 -0.92 -7.86
N GLY A 38 -9.38 -1.02 -9.03
CA GLY A 38 -9.96 -0.62 -10.30
C GLY A 38 -10.23 -1.84 -11.18
N VAL A 39 -11.50 -2.14 -11.46
CA VAL A 39 -11.89 -3.21 -12.38
C VAL A 39 -12.37 -2.60 -13.69
N GLN A 40 -11.82 -3.07 -14.80
CA GLN A 40 -12.10 -2.56 -16.15
C GLN A 40 -12.72 -3.67 -16.99
N LEU A 41 -13.81 -3.36 -17.67
CA LEU A 41 -14.46 -4.24 -18.63
C LEU A 41 -14.65 -3.50 -19.95
N ASP A 42 -14.12 -4.05 -21.04
CA ASP A 42 -14.34 -3.54 -22.38
C ASP A 42 -15.77 -3.89 -22.84
N GLY A 43 -16.61 -2.87 -22.99
CA GLY A 43 -17.99 -2.98 -23.44
C GLY A 43 -18.21 -2.55 -24.89
N SER A 44 -17.15 -2.37 -25.69
CA SER A 44 -17.25 -1.80 -27.04
C SER A 44 -18.18 -2.57 -27.98
N GLU A 45 -18.33 -3.89 -27.79
CA GLU A 45 -19.22 -4.74 -28.59
C GLU A 45 -20.71 -4.50 -28.29
N HIS A 46 -21.00 -3.94 -27.13
CA HIS A 46 -22.37 -3.73 -26.64
C HIS A 46 -22.83 -2.28 -26.84
N VAL A 47 -22.06 -1.44 -27.52
CA VAL A 47 -22.37 -0.02 -27.68
C VAL A 47 -23.54 0.17 -28.63
N GLU A 48 -24.58 0.87 -28.17
CA GLU A 48 -25.68 1.25 -29.02
C GLU A 48 -25.23 2.37 -30.00
N PRO A 49 -25.43 2.20 -31.32
CA PRO A 49 -24.98 3.18 -32.30
C PRO A 49 -25.63 4.56 -32.14
N LEU A 50 -26.86 4.59 -31.63
CA LEU A 50 -27.71 5.79 -31.57
C LEU A 50 -27.31 6.73 -30.43
N HIS A 51 -26.97 6.15 -29.28
CA HIS A 51 -26.59 6.89 -28.07
C HIS A 51 -25.07 6.90 -27.84
N ASN A 52 -24.32 6.10 -28.60
CA ASN A 52 -22.88 5.87 -28.45
C ASN A 52 -22.54 5.63 -26.96
N CYS A 53 -23.29 4.76 -26.29
CA CYS A 53 -23.06 4.31 -24.92
C CYS A 53 -23.42 2.83 -24.80
N ILE A 54 -23.02 2.17 -23.72
CA ILE A 54 -23.48 0.82 -23.41
C ILE A 54 -24.92 0.94 -22.88
N PRO A 55 -25.88 0.17 -23.42
CA PRO A 55 -27.27 0.12 -22.96
C PRO A 55 -27.34 -0.06 -21.45
N GLU A 56 -28.26 0.67 -20.82
CA GLU A 56 -28.39 0.68 -19.35
C GLU A 56 -28.56 -0.73 -18.77
N ALA A 57 -29.38 -1.58 -19.42
CA ALA A 57 -29.59 -2.97 -18.96
C ALA A 57 -28.28 -3.78 -18.96
N THR A 58 -27.50 -3.71 -20.04
CA THR A 58 -26.20 -4.37 -20.15
C THR A 58 -25.18 -3.77 -19.20
N ALA A 59 -25.20 -2.45 -19.02
CA ALA A 59 -24.31 -1.76 -18.08
C ALA A 59 -24.60 -2.18 -16.63
N GLN A 60 -25.87 -2.36 -16.25
CA GLN A 60 -26.26 -2.83 -14.92
C GLN A 60 -25.87 -4.27 -14.64
N GLU A 61 -26.02 -5.17 -15.62
CA GLU A 61 -25.55 -6.55 -15.50
C GLU A 61 -24.02 -6.61 -15.35
N ASN A 62 -23.31 -5.93 -16.25
CA ASN A 62 -21.86 -5.83 -16.21
C ASN A 62 -21.37 -5.14 -14.93
N ALA A 63 -22.12 -4.18 -14.39
CA ALA A 63 -21.80 -3.50 -13.14
C ALA A 63 -21.80 -4.48 -11.95
N LYS A 64 -22.68 -5.48 -11.94
CA LYS A 64 -22.68 -6.53 -10.91
C LYS A 64 -21.42 -7.38 -11.02
N PHE A 65 -21.06 -7.79 -12.23
CA PHE A 65 -19.86 -8.58 -12.49
C PHE A 65 -18.57 -7.87 -12.05
N VAL A 66 -18.38 -6.60 -12.42
CA VAL A 66 -17.17 -5.85 -12.03
C VAL A 66 -17.11 -5.55 -10.52
N LYS A 67 -18.26 -5.39 -9.86
CA LYS A 67 -18.35 -5.26 -8.40
C LYS A 67 -17.96 -6.55 -7.68
N GLU A 68 -18.52 -7.68 -8.11
CA GLU A 68 -18.16 -8.99 -7.55
C GLU A 68 -16.68 -9.29 -7.74
N THR A 69 -16.14 -8.96 -8.92
CA THR A 69 -14.69 -9.06 -9.19
C THR A 69 -13.89 -8.20 -8.22
N ALA A 70 -14.31 -6.96 -7.94
CA ALA A 70 -13.61 -6.08 -7.00
C ALA A 70 -13.62 -6.61 -5.57
N VAL A 71 -14.72 -7.23 -5.13
CA VAL A 71 -14.81 -7.90 -3.82
C VAL A 71 -13.83 -9.07 -3.72
N ASN A 72 -13.76 -9.91 -4.76
CA ASN A 72 -12.82 -11.04 -4.79
C ASN A 72 -11.36 -10.56 -4.77
N VAL A 73 -11.07 -9.46 -5.49
CA VAL A 73 -9.73 -8.85 -5.46
C VAL A 73 -9.43 -8.27 -4.07
N ASP A 74 -10.36 -7.56 -3.44
CA ASP A 74 -10.20 -7.00 -2.08
C ASP A 74 -9.76 -8.07 -1.09
N GLU A 75 -10.42 -9.23 -1.10
CA GLU A 75 -10.07 -10.35 -0.23
C GLU A 75 -8.66 -10.89 -0.51
N ALA A 76 -8.33 -11.10 -1.80
CA ALA A 76 -7.03 -11.63 -2.20
C ALA A 76 -5.85 -10.71 -1.87
N VAL A 77 -6.08 -9.39 -1.79
CA VAL A 77 -5.01 -8.40 -1.56
C VAL A 77 -4.91 -7.92 -0.11
N ARG A 78 -5.67 -8.49 0.84
CA ARG A 78 -5.62 -8.08 2.26
C ARG A 78 -4.27 -8.27 2.93
N GLU A 79 -3.45 -9.18 2.44
CA GLU A 79 -2.11 -9.45 2.96
C GLU A 79 -1.05 -8.49 2.39
N LEU A 80 -1.45 -7.52 1.54
CA LEU A 80 -0.53 -6.49 1.08
C LEU A 80 -0.07 -5.60 2.26
N PRO A 81 1.20 -5.16 2.24
CA PRO A 81 1.73 -4.30 3.29
C PRO A 81 0.91 -3.02 3.45
N ASP A 82 0.76 -2.54 4.69
CA ASP A 82 0.06 -1.29 4.96
C ASP A 82 0.79 -0.12 4.30
N ALA A 83 0.18 0.45 3.23
CA ALA A 83 0.72 1.59 2.49
C ALA A 83 0.84 2.86 3.34
N ASN A 84 0.08 2.94 4.44
CA ASN A 84 0.14 4.05 5.39
C ASN A 84 1.15 3.80 6.51
N THR A 85 1.89 2.67 6.49
CA THR A 85 2.97 2.41 7.45
C THR A 85 4.04 3.47 7.32
N LYS A 86 4.30 4.22 8.40
CA LYS A 86 5.39 5.18 8.39
C LYS A 86 6.73 4.48 8.61
N PRO A 87 7.86 5.07 8.17
CA PRO A 87 9.18 4.53 8.48
C PRO A 87 9.34 4.25 9.98
N GLU A 88 8.80 5.11 10.85
CA GLU A 88 8.88 4.94 12.31
C GLU A 88 8.16 3.68 12.81
N ASP A 89 7.05 3.29 12.16
CA ASP A 89 6.29 2.10 12.52
C ASP A 89 7.08 0.81 12.21
N LEU A 90 7.87 0.81 11.14
CA LEU A 90 8.80 -0.29 10.80
C LEU A 90 9.85 -0.48 11.91
N TRP A 91 10.31 0.63 12.50
CA TRP A 91 11.33 0.62 13.55
C TRP A 91 10.74 0.50 14.96
N LYS A 92 9.41 0.50 15.13
CA LYS A 92 8.74 0.48 16.45
C LYS A 92 9.18 -0.68 17.34
N ASN A 93 9.44 -1.85 16.75
CA ASN A 93 9.95 -3.01 17.49
C ASN A 93 11.42 -2.84 17.95
N HIS A 94 12.19 -2.01 17.24
CA HIS A 94 13.58 -1.68 17.53
C HIS A 94 13.73 -0.42 18.40
N SER A 95 12.70 0.41 18.50
CA SER A 95 12.66 1.64 19.31
C SER A 95 12.17 1.43 20.75
N LYS A 96 12.15 0.19 21.24
CA LYS A 96 11.79 -0.11 22.64
C LYS A 96 12.91 0.36 23.58
N VAL A 97 12.55 0.80 24.78
CA VAL A 97 13.54 1.15 25.82
C VAL A 97 14.42 -0.07 26.09
N VAL A 98 15.72 0.09 25.86
CA VAL A 98 16.71 -0.96 26.08
C VAL A 98 17.27 -0.83 27.49
N HIS A 99 17.26 -1.93 28.23
CA HIS A 99 17.92 -2.05 29.52
C HIS A 99 19.16 -2.95 29.39
N PRO A 100 20.26 -2.65 30.12
CA PRO A 100 21.41 -3.52 30.11
C PRO A 100 21.03 -4.83 30.80
N LYS A 101 21.52 -5.95 30.27
CA LYS A 101 21.48 -7.20 31.03
C LYS A 101 22.22 -6.99 32.36
N PRO A 102 21.79 -7.60 33.49
CA PRO A 102 22.39 -7.37 34.80
C PRO A 102 23.91 -7.50 34.82
N HIS A 103 24.47 -8.50 34.13
CA HIS A 103 25.91 -8.74 34.03
C HIS A 103 26.67 -7.87 33.00
N ARG A 104 25.96 -7.00 32.25
CA ARG A 104 26.56 -6.06 31.28
C ARG A 104 26.38 -4.59 31.67
N ARG A 105 25.77 -4.32 32.83
CA ARG A 105 25.52 -2.97 33.34
C ARG A 105 26.81 -2.15 33.45
N ASP A 106 27.91 -2.79 33.85
CA ASP A 106 29.20 -2.11 34.04
C ASP A 106 30.11 -2.16 32.81
N SER A 107 29.61 -2.66 31.67
CA SER A 107 30.41 -2.76 30.45
C SER A 107 30.78 -1.37 29.90
N PRO A 108 31.98 -1.21 29.31
CA PRO A 108 32.41 0.07 28.74
C PRO A 108 31.42 0.63 27.70
N SER A 109 30.86 -0.25 26.87
CA SER A 109 29.87 0.14 25.84
C SER A 109 28.56 0.65 26.44
N TRP A 110 28.08 0.05 27.54
CA TRP A 110 26.88 0.53 28.21
C TRP A 110 27.11 1.89 28.90
N LYS A 111 28.28 2.09 29.51
CA LYS A 111 28.66 3.38 30.09
C LYS A 111 28.70 4.49 29.04
N ALA A 112 29.22 4.21 27.84
CA ALA A 112 29.22 5.17 26.72
C ALA A 112 27.79 5.57 26.28
N ILE A 113 26.87 4.60 26.21
CA ILE A 113 25.45 4.87 25.93
C ILE A 113 24.83 5.78 26.99
N GLN A 114 25.12 5.54 28.27
CA GLN A 114 24.63 6.38 29.36
C GLN A 114 25.16 7.81 29.28
N GLN A 115 26.45 7.99 28.99
CA GLN A 115 27.06 9.33 28.87
C GLN A 115 26.39 10.20 27.80
N ILE A 116 26.06 9.63 26.63
CA ILE A 116 25.38 10.36 25.55
C ILE A 116 23.95 10.71 25.95
N ARG A 117 23.26 9.80 26.64
CA ARG A 117 21.90 10.09 27.13
C ARG A 117 21.89 11.17 28.20
N ASP A 118 22.86 11.13 29.12
CA ASP A 118 22.98 12.07 30.23
C ASP A 118 23.44 13.46 29.76
N SER A 119 24.12 13.57 28.60
CA SER A 119 24.43 14.85 27.96
C SER A 119 23.22 15.50 27.26
N GLY A 120 22.07 14.81 27.19
CA GLY A 120 20.86 15.26 26.50
C GLY A 120 20.90 15.07 24.98
N GLU A 121 21.91 14.37 24.46
CA GLU A 121 22.03 14.08 23.04
C GLU A 121 21.20 12.83 22.66
N GLU A 122 20.50 12.90 21.52
CA GLU A 122 19.80 11.72 20.98
C GLU A 122 20.78 10.74 20.33
N ILE A 123 20.66 9.47 20.71
CA ILE A 123 21.51 8.41 20.20
C ILE A 123 21.14 8.09 18.75
N GLY A 124 21.94 8.60 17.80
CA GLY A 124 21.86 8.27 16.38
C GLY A 124 22.97 7.35 15.86
N LEU A 125 22.93 7.03 14.56
CA LEU A 125 23.89 6.15 13.87
C LEU A 125 25.35 6.59 14.00
N LYS A 126 25.62 7.89 14.17
CA LYS A 126 26.97 8.45 14.37
C LYS A 126 27.69 7.91 15.62
N HIS A 127 26.95 7.39 16.59
CA HIS A 127 27.50 6.82 17.82
C HIS A 127 27.89 5.34 17.68
N PHE A 128 27.54 4.70 16.56
CA PHE A 128 27.78 3.29 16.33
C PHE A 128 28.78 3.08 15.19
N LYS A 129 29.60 2.03 15.33
CA LYS A 129 30.44 1.54 14.22
C LYS A 129 29.74 0.34 13.58
N PRO A 130 29.59 0.31 12.24
CA PRO A 130 29.10 -0.89 11.56
C PRO A 130 30.02 -2.07 11.88
N ILE A 131 29.47 -3.14 12.46
CA ILE A 131 30.24 -4.35 12.78
C ILE A 131 30.35 -5.26 11.56
N LYS A 132 29.33 -5.29 10.71
CA LYS A 132 29.31 -6.05 9.46
C LYS A 132 28.29 -5.45 8.49
N PRO A 133 28.62 -5.18 7.22
CA PRO A 133 27.62 -4.91 6.22
C PRO A 133 26.82 -6.20 5.99
N LEU A 134 25.52 -6.18 6.29
CA LEU A 134 24.59 -7.13 5.69
C LEU A 134 24.54 -6.75 4.21
N GLY A 135 24.87 -7.71 3.33
CA GLY A 135 25.31 -7.45 1.96
C GLY A 135 24.47 -6.45 1.14
N SER A 136 25.10 -5.88 0.11
CA SER A 136 24.44 -5.08 -0.91
C SER A 136 23.56 -5.97 -1.79
N GLY A 137 22.40 -6.39 -1.28
CA GLY A 137 21.39 -7.05 -2.08
C GLY A 137 20.75 -6.03 -3.02
N ASP A 138 20.78 -6.33 -4.32
CA ASP A 138 20.00 -5.62 -5.33
C ASP A 138 18.52 -5.86 -5.00
N THR A 139 17.86 -4.86 -4.40
CA THR A 139 16.41 -4.88 -4.28
C THR A 139 15.87 -4.53 -5.66
N GLY A 140 15.58 -5.57 -6.44
CA GLY A 140 15.02 -5.48 -7.79
C GLY A 140 13.67 -4.79 -7.86
#